data_AF-A0A816YQT0-F1
#
_entry.id   AF-A0A816YQT0-F1
#
_cell.length_a   1.000
_cell.length_b   1.000
_cell.length_c   1.000
_cell.angle_alpha   90.00
_cell.angle_beta   90.00
_cell.angle_gamma   90.00
#
_symmetry.space_group_name_H-M   'P 1'
#
loop_
_entity.id
_entity.type
_entity.pdbx_description
1 polymer ?
#
loop_
_entity_poly.entity_id
_entity_poly.type
_entity_poly.pdbx_seq_one_letter_code
_entity_poly.pdbx_strand_id
1 'polypeptide(L)'
;MQKVVKTKFENGDGSTKIYRNLAEVVSLQTIKLWIKKVHNTGSIELSSPPCRPRTARTKANILKAKQRLDQKRVSTRRLAAEMNISKSSIHRILRKDLGCFPYKKMKQSKLADVQKKKRVKSENWVLNNYTKGDITRWLFSDEKYFDLNGIYNNQNDRIWVISREEADKRGAIYETTKFPVKVMVWLGVCSEGLSVPVIFEDGSMDAQRYIDEVLPIALECGNEMLGEHWTYQQDDQKRVSTRRLAAEMNISKSSIHRILRKDLGCFPYKKIKQPKLTDVQKKKRVKFANWVLNSYTNSDITRWLFSDEEYFDLNGIYNNQNDWIWAISREEADKRGAIYETTKFSVKVMVWLGVYSEGLSVPVIFEDGSMDAQRYIDEALPIALECGNEMLGEYWTYQQDGARPHIHYLSQK
;
A
#
# COMPACT_ATOMS: atom_id res chain seq x y z
N MET A 1 0.04 14.85 -54.41
CA MET A 1 1.26 14.54 -55.21
C MET A 1 1.12 13.29 -56.09
N GLN A 2 1.04 12.07 -55.54
CA GLN A 2 0.98 10.83 -56.34
C GLN A 2 -0.22 10.73 -57.30
N LYS A 3 -1.42 11.14 -56.87
CA LYS A 3 -2.62 11.21 -57.75
C LYS A 3 -2.42 12.17 -58.92
N VAL A 4 -1.79 13.32 -58.67
CA VAL A 4 -1.49 14.33 -59.70
C VAL A 4 -0.48 13.79 -60.72
N VAL A 5 0.54 13.04 -60.26
CA VAL A 5 1.49 12.35 -61.16
C VAL A 5 0.78 11.31 -62.01
N LYS A 6 -0.14 10.52 -61.42
CA LYS A 6 -0.93 9.52 -62.15
C LYS A 6 -1.80 10.16 -63.24
N THR A 7 -2.58 11.19 -62.90
CA THR A 7 -3.46 11.89 -63.87
C THR A 7 -2.66 12.55 -64.99
N LYS A 8 -1.53 13.22 -64.69
CA LYS A 8 -0.70 13.83 -65.74
C LYS A 8 -0.06 12.79 -66.65
N PHE A 9 0.34 11.64 -66.10
CA PHE A 9 0.86 10.53 -66.89
C PHE A 9 -0.22 9.88 -67.77
N GLU A 10 -1.43 9.68 -67.26
CA GLU A 10 -2.59 9.18 -68.03
C GLU A 10 -3.00 10.14 -69.15
N ASN A 11 -2.80 11.45 -68.96
CA ASN A 11 -2.99 12.48 -69.98
C ASN A 11 -1.85 12.56 -71.01
N GLY A 12 -0.87 11.64 -70.97
CA GLY A 12 0.23 11.54 -71.95
C GLY A 12 1.47 12.38 -71.65
N ASP A 13 1.59 12.98 -70.45
CA ASP A 13 2.79 13.74 -70.10
C ASP A 13 3.98 12.82 -69.77
N GLY A 14 5.15 13.10 -70.38
CA GLY A 14 6.40 12.43 -70.04
C GLY A 14 6.93 12.79 -68.64
N SER A 15 7.71 11.89 -68.03
CA SER A 15 8.23 12.03 -66.65
C SER A 15 8.95 13.36 -66.35
N THR A 16 9.72 13.90 -67.30
CA THR A 16 10.41 15.19 -67.17
C THR A 16 9.45 16.38 -67.20
N LYS A 17 8.37 16.29 -67.99
CA LYS A 17 7.32 17.30 -68.05
C LYS A 17 6.54 17.34 -66.75
N ILE A 18 6.22 16.17 -66.18
CA ILE A 18 5.56 16.03 -64.87
C ILE A 18 6.43 16.60 -63.75
N TYR A 19 7.75 16.34 -63.77
CA TYR A 19 8.71 16.88 -62.80
C TYR A 19 8.75 18.41 -62.80
N ARG A 20 8.88 19.04 -63.98
CA ARG A 20 8.84 20.50 -64.14
C ARG A 20 7.50 21.09 -63.70
N ASN A 21 6.41 20.43 -64.07
CA ASN A 21 5.04 20.78 -63.68
C ASN A 21 4.75 20.71 -62.18
N LEU A 22 5.61 20.03 -61.41
CA LEU A 22 5.51 19.90 -59.96
C LEU A 22 6.56 20.76 -59.24
N ALA A 23 7.22 21.68 -59.94
CA ALA A 23 8.21 22.61 -59.39
C ALA A 23 9.25 21.93 -58.49
N GLU A 24 9.70 20.73 -58.88
CA GLU A 24 10.74 19.97 -58.17
C GLU A 24 10.40 19.52 -56.73
N VAL A 25 9.14 19.63 -56.30
CA VAL A 25 8.68 19.21 -54.96
C VAL A 25 8.90 17.70 -54.72
N VAL A 26 8.98 16.91 -55.79
CA VAL A 26 9.29 15.47 -55.73
C VAL A 26 10.37 15.17 -56.75
N SER A 27 11.38 14.38 -56.34
CA SER A 27 12.50 14.03 -57.22
C SER A 27 12.07 13.32 -58.50
N LEU A 28 12.77 13.57 -59.61
CA LEU A 28 12.54 12.92 -60.90
C LEU A 28 12.60 11.39 -60.78
N GLN A 29 13.44 10.87 -59.89
CA GLN A 29 13.62 9.44 -59.68
C GLN A 29 12.40 8.82 -58.99
N THR A 30 11.80 9.52 -58.03
CA THR A 30 10.53 9.12 -57.41
C THR A 30 9.38 9.13 -58.42
N ILE A 31 9.33 10.11 -59.32
CA ILE A 31 8.32 10.17 -60.40
C ILE A 31 8.49 8.98 -61.37
N LYS A 32 9.73 8.67 -61.79
CA LYS A 32 10.02 7.49 -62.62
C LYS A 32 9.62 6.18 -61.94
N LEU A 33 9.86 6.05 -60.63
CA LEU A 33 9.44 4.88 -59.85
C LEU A 33 7.91 4.74 -59.78
N TRP A 34 7.18 5.85 -59.62
CA TRP A 34 5.71 5.83 -59.62
C TRP A 34 5.14 5.50 -60.99
N ILE A 35 5.68 6.07 -62.07
CA ILE A 35 5.29 5.73 -63.45
C ILE A 35 5.54 4.24 -63.74
N LYS A 36 6.70 3.71 -63.33
CA LYS A 36 7.01 2.28 -63.46
C LYS A 36 6.02 1.39 -62.69
N LYS A 37 5.60 1.81 -61.49
CA LYS A 37 4.53 1.12 -60.75
C LYS A 37 3.20 1.17 -61.49
N VAL A 38 2.80 2.32 -62.02
CA VAL A 38 1.56 2.46 -62.81
C VAL A 38 1.56 1.53 -64.02
N HIS A 39 2.69 1.44 -64.74
CA HIS A 39 2.84 0.54 -65.89
C HIS A 39 2.75 -0.95 -65.50
N ASN A 40 3.23 -1.32 -64.32
CA ASN A 40 3.27 -2.72 -63.89
C ASN A 40 1.99 -3.20 -63.20
N THR A 41 1.30 -2.33 -62.45
CA THR A 41 0.18 -2.72 -61.57
C THR A 41 -1.10 -1.90 -61.78
N GLY A 42 -1.11 -0.90 -62.66
CA GLY A 42 -2.28 -0.03 -62.91
C GLY A 42 -2.63 0.94 -61.76
N SER A 43 -2.01 0.78 -60.60
CA SER A 43 -2.26 1.58 -59.40
C SER A 43 -0.97 1.96 -58.68
N ILE A 44 -1.02 3.11 -58.00
CA ILE A 44 -0.04 3.51 -56.99
C ILE A 44 -0.69 3.20 -55.64
N GLU A 45 -0.82 1.93 -55.29
CA GLU A 45 -1.33 1.57 -53.96
C GLU A 45 -0.31 1.92 -52.88
N LEU A 46 -0.81 2.62 -51.85
CA LEU A 46 -0.09 2.93 -50.63
C LEU A 46 -0.08 1.67 -49.76
N SER A 47 0.84 0.73 -50.00
CA SER A 47 1.16 -0.21 -48.93
C SER A 47 1.78 0.63 -47.80
N SER A 48 1.12 0.62 -46.63
CA SER A 48 1.76 1.12 -45.42
C SER A 48 3.11 0.41 -45.29
N PRO A 49 4.21 1.11 -44.94
CA PRO A 49 5.49 0.45 -44.73
C PRO A 49 5.28 -0.76 -43.82
N PRO A 50 5.87 -1.93 -44.12
CA PRO A 50 5.72 -3.10 -43.26
C PRO A 50 6.15 -2.71 -41.85
N CYS A 51 5.18 -2.55 -40.97
CA CYS A 51 5.46 -2.27 -39.57
C CYS A 51 6.22 -3.46 -39.01
N ARG A 52 7.18 -3.20 -38.12
CA ARG A 52 7.92 -4.25 -37.43
C ARG A 52 6.92 -5.27 -36.82
N PRO A 53 7.03 -6.58 -37.14
CA PRO A 53 6.13 -7.58 -36.62
C PRO A 53 6.09 -7.56 -35.09
N ARG A 54 4.89 -7.71 -34.52
CA ARG A 54 4.71 -7.76 -33.07
C ARG A 54 5.18 -9.13 -32.55
N THR A 55 6.43 -9.22 -32.09
CA THR A 55 7.00 -10.47 -31.56
C THR A 55 6.46 -10.86 -30.19
N ALA A 56 6.24 -9.88 -29.30
CA ALA A 56 5.77 -10.16 -27.94
C ALA A 56 4.25 -10.08 -27.76
N ARG A 57 3.55 -9.24 -28.55
CA ARG A 57 2.09 -9.02 -28.49
C ARG A 57 1.37 -9.84 -29.57
N THR A 58 1.66 -11.13 -29.64
CA THR A 58 0.99 -12.06 -30.54
C THR A 58 -0.40 -12.42 -30.01
N LYS A 59 -1.32 -12.86 -30.88
CA LYS A 59 -2.65 -13.34 -30.46
C LYS A 59 -2.56 -14.47 -29.42
N ALA A 60 -1.60 -15.38 -29.59
CA ALA A 60 -1.32 -16.46 -28.65
C ALA A 60 -0.93 -15.94 -27.25
N ASN A 61 -0.01 -14.97 -27.18
CA ASN A 61 0.40 -14.37 -25.90
C ASN A 61 -0.74 -13.57 -25.24
N ILE A 62 -1.58 -12.90 -26.03
CA ILE A 62 -2.76 -12.18 -25.51
C ILE A 62 -3.75 -13.17 -24.89
N LEU A 63 -4.05 -14.28 -25.58
CA LEU A 63 -4.97 -15.29 -25.09
C LEU A 63 -4.42 -15.99 -23.84
N LYS A 64 -3.14 -16.36 -23.84
CA LYS A 64 -2.47 -16.99 -22.69
C LYS A 64 -2.46 -16.05 -21.48
N ALA A 65 -2.18 -14.76 -21.68
CA ALA A 65 -2.26 -13.77 -20.61
C ALA A 65 -3.69 -13.63 -20.06
N LYS A 66 -4.71 -13.64 -20.93
CA LYS A 66 -6.12 -13.58 -20.53
C LYS A 66 -6.52 -14.80 -19.69
N GLN A 67 -6.27 -16.01 -20.19
CA GLN A 67 -6.55 -17.25 -19.46
C GLN A 67 -5.87 -17.28 -18.09
N ARG A 68 -4.61 -16.83 -18.03
CA ARG A 68 -3.85 -16.81 -16.78
C ARG A 68 -4.44 -15.85 -15.74
N LEU A 69 -4.96 -14.71 -16.18
CA LEU A 69 -5.67 -13.74 -15.33
C LEU A 69 -7.00 -14.26 -14.81
N ASP A 70 -7.71 -15.06 -15.62
CA ASP A 70 -8.99 -15.64 -15.24
C ASP A 70 -8.80 -16.75 -14.19
N GLN A 71 -7.71 -17.51 -14.27
CA GLN A 71 -7.41 -18.60 -13.33
C GLN A 71 -6.92 -18.11 -11.97
N LYS A 72 -5.92 -17.23 -11.93
CA LYS A 72 -5.27 -16.85 -10.67
C LYS A 72 -4.60 -15.48 -10.76
N ARG A 73 -4.63 -14.76 -9.63
CA ARG A 73 -3.99 -13.45 -9.48
C ARG A 73 -2.49 -13.53 -9.68
N VAL A 74 -1.96 -12.63 -10.50
CA VAL A 74 -0.55 -12.61 -10.88
C VAL A 74 -0.03 -11.19 -11.09
N SER A 75 1.18 -10.94 -10.59
CA SER A 75 1.87 -9.68 -10.84
C SER A 75 2.38 -9.62 -12.29
N THR A 76 2.54 -8.41 -12.82
CA THR A 76 3.09 -8.22 -14.18
C THR A 76 4.51 -8.76 -14.34
N ARG A 77 5.30 -8.81 -13.26
CA ARG A 77 6.64 -9.44 -13.28
C ARG A 77 6.53 -10.95 -13.36
N ARG A 78 5.62 -11.56 -12.61
CA ARG A 78 5.41 -13.01 -12.63
C ARG A 78 4.90 -13.46 -13.99
N LEU A 79 3.91 -12.77 -14.55
CA LEU A 79 3.44 -12.99 -15.93
C LEU A 79 4.57 -12.84 -16.97
N ALA A 80 5.43 -11.84 -16.80
CA ALA A 80 6.58 -11.64 -17.70
C ALA A 80 7.56 -12.82 -17.67
N ALA A 81 7.85 -13.35 -16.47
CA ALA A 81 8.70 -14.52 -16.31
C ALA A 81 8.04 -15.79 -16.87
N GLU A 82 6.78 -16.06 -16.53
CA GLU A 82 6.02 -17.23 -17.00
C GLU A 82 5.86 -17.26 -18.53
N MET A 83 5.80 -16.10 -19.17
CA MET A 83 5.60 -15.96 -20.62
C MET A 83 6.90 -15.63 -21.38
N ASN A 84 8.03 -15.57 -20.68
CA ASN A 84 9.35 -15.19 -21.21
C ASN A 84 9.32 -13.92 -22.11
N ILE A 85 8.60 -12.88 -21.68
CA ILE A 85 8.50 -11.61 -22.39
C ILE A 85 8.68 -10.44 -21.44
N SER A 86 9.12 -9.30 -21.97
CA SER A 86 9.38 -8.13 -21.12
C SER A 86 8.12 -7.70 -20.34
N LYS A 87 8.33 -7.22 -19.10
CA LYS A 87 7.26 -6.62 -18.28
C LYS A 87 6.50 -5.50 -19.03
N SER A 88 7.23 -4.73 -19.84
CA SER A 88 6.65 -3.67 -20.67
C SER A 88 5.71 -4.22 -21.75
N SER A 89 6.05 -5.37 -22.34
CA SER A 89 5.20 -6.08 -23.30
C SER A 89 3.93 -6.60 -22.63
N ILE A 90 4.04 -7.25 -21.46
CA ILE A 90 2.88 -7.67 -20.65
C ILE A 90 2.01 -6.46 -20.32
N HIS A 91 2.59 -5.35 -19.86
CA HIS A 91 1.82 -4.15 -19.54
C HIS A 91 1.05 -3.60 -20.76
N ARG A 92 1.64 -3.66 -21.96
CA ARG A 92 0.94 -3.29 -23.21
C ARG A 92 -0.17 -4.29 -23.56
N ILE A 93 0.04 -5.60 -23.38
CA ILE A 93 -1.01 -6.61 -23.56
C ILE A 93 -2.19 -6.30 -22.66
N LEU A 94 -1.94 -6.10 -21.37
CA LEU A 94 -2.99 -5.80 -20.39
C LEU A 94 -3.71 -4.49 -20.72
N ARG A 95 -2.99 -3.39 -20.96
CA ARG A 95 -3.59 -2.06 -21.12
C ARG A 95 -4.19 -1.79 -22.50
N LYS A 96 -3.55 -2.25 -23.57
CA LYS A 96 -3.90 -1.88 -24.95
C LYS A 96 -4.64 -2.97 -25.70
N ASP A 97 -4.35 -4.25 -25.44
CA ASP A 97 -5.01 -5.36 -26.14
C ASP A 97 -6.22 -5.89 -25.35
N LEU A 98 -6.09 -6.03 -24.04
CA LEU A 98 -7.15 -6.55 -23.16
C LEU A 98 -7.99 -5.45 -22.49
N GLY A 99 -7.55 -4.19 -22.55
CA GLY A 99 -8.25 -3.08 -21.90
C GLY A 99 -8.31 -3.18 -20.37
N CYS A 100 -7.45 -3.98 -19.75
CA CYS A 100 -7.44 -4.18 -18.31
C CYS A 100 -6.71 -3.04 -17.59
N PHE A 101 -7.29 -2.61 -16.47
CA PHE A 101 -6.72 -1.60 -15.58
C PHE A 101 -6.25 -2.27 -14.29
N PRO A 102 -5.12 -1.82 -13.72
CA PRO A 102 -4.66 -2.35 -12.46
C PRO A 102 -5.48 -1.72 -11.33
N TYR A 103 -6.25 -2.53 -10.61
CA TYR A 103 -6.99 -2.08 -9.43
C TYR A 103 -6.29 -2.53 -8.16
N LYS A 104 -6.13 -1.59 -7.22
CA LYS A 104 -5.61 -1.87 -5.89
C LYS A 104 -6.77 -2.38 -5.04
N LYS A 105 -6.57 -3.52 -4.38
CA LYS A 105 -7.54 -4.06 -3.43
C LYS A 105 -7.78 -3.03 -2.33
N MET A 106 -9.04 -2.78 -2.05
CA MET A 106 -9.44 -1.86 -0.99
C MET A 106 -9.79 -2.69 0.23
N LYS A 107 -9.25 -2.29 1.38
CA LYS A 107 -9.75 -2.77 2.66
C LYS A 107 -11.05 -2.01 2.93
N GLN A 108 -12.14 -2.73 3.00
CA GLN A 108 -13.43 -2.20 3.46
C GLN A 108 -13.75 -2.90 4.77
N SER A 109 -14.28 -2.14 5.75
CA SER A 109 -14.84 -2.77 6.95
C SER A 109 -16.00 -3.66 6.50
N LYS A 110 -15.96 -4.95 6.82
CA LYS A 110 -17.11 -5.84 6.64
C LYS A 110 -18.22 -5.32 7.54
N LEU A 111 -19.13 -4.53 6.97
CA LEU A 111 -20.32 -4.09 7.69
C LEU A 111 -21.21 -5.31 7.84
N ALA A 112 -21.40 -5.79 9.07
CA ALA A 112 -22.42 -6.79 9.35
C ALA A 112 -23.77 -6.27 8.86
N ASP A 113 -24.71 -7.14 8.49
CA ASP A 113 -26.02 -6.69 8.03
C ASP A 113 -26.75 -5.85 9.08
N VAL A 114 -26.45 -6.09 10.37
CA VAL A 114 -26.87 -5.24 11.49
C VAL A 114 -26.34 -3.80 11.35
N GLN A 115 -25.07 -3.61 10.98
CA GLN A 115 -24.47 -2.29 10.81
C GLN A 115 -25.01 -1.58 9.56
N LYS A 116 -25.25 -2.31 8.46
CA LYS A 116 -25.90 -1.74 7.26
C LYS A 116 -27.33 -1.27 7.57
N LYS A 117 -28.11 -2.10 8.26
CA LYS A 117 -29.45 -1.74 8.74
C LYS A 117 -29.41 -0.52 9.68
N LYS A 118 -28.44 -0.46 10.60
CA LYS A 118 -28.24 0.72 11.47
C LYS A 118 -27.94 2.00 10.67
N ARG A 119 -27.08 1.94 9.65
CA ARG A 119 -26.76 3.11 8.81
C ARG A 119 -27.97 3.60 8.01
N VAL A 120 -28.67 2.69 7.32
CA VAL A 120 -29.89 3.05 6.57
C VAL A 120 -30.99 3.57 7.49
N LYS A 121 -31.15 2.96 8.67
CA LYS A 121 -32.08 3.47 9.70
C LYS A 121 -31.68 4.87 10.16
N SER A 122 -30.39 5.13 10.39
CA SER A 122 -29.88 6.44 10.80
C SER A 122 -30.09 7.49 9.71
N GLU A 123 -29.79 7.17 8.46
CA GLU A 123 -29.95 8.07 7.31
C GLU A 123 -31.42 8.40 7.06
N ASN A 124 -32.29 7.38 7.02
CA ASN A 124 -33.73 7.59 6.89
C ASN A 124 -34.30 8.38 8.08
N TRP A 125 -33.77 8.16 9.28
CA TRP A 125 -34.16 8.95 10.45
C TRP A 125 -33.75 10.42 10.30
N VAL A 126 -32.52 10.71 9.88
CA VAL A 126 -32.09 12.11 9.64
C VAL A 126 -32.94 12.76 8.55
N LEU A 127 -33.14 12.10 7.41
CA LEU A 127 -33.92 12.63 6.29
C LEU A 127 -35.40 12.89 6.65
N ASN A 128 -35.99 12.08 7.51
CA ASN A 128 -37.40 12.21 7.89
C ASN A 128 -37.63 13.21 9.03
N ASN A 129 -36.60 13.51 9.84
CA ASN A 129 -36.75 14.34 11.04
C ASN A 129 -36.09 15.72 10.92
N TYR A 130 -35.22 15.94 9.93
CA TYR A 130 -34.50 17.21 9.77
C TYR A 130 -34.61 17.72 8.34
N THR A 131 -34.97 19.00 8.20
CA THR A 131 -34.90 19.74 6.95
C THR A 131 -33.50 20.32 6.73
N LYS A 132 -33.24 20.85 5.54
CA LYS A 132 -31.97 21.53 5.26
C LYS A 132 -31.71 22.73 6.19
N GLY A 133 -32.77 23.42 6.64
CA GLY A 133 -32.65 24.53 7.60
C GLY A 133 -32.40 24.07 9.03
N ASP A 134 -32.74 22.83 9.37
CA ASP A 134 -32.43 22.29 10.70
C ASP A 134 -30.97 21.83 10.80
N ILE A 135 -30.39 21.35 9.69
CA ILE A 135 -28.98 20.92 9.61
C ILE A 135 -28.01 22.11 9.78
N THR A 136 -28.41 23.33 9.42
CA THR A 136 -27.55 24.51 9.68
C THR A 136 -27.36 24.78 11.17
N ARG A 137 -28.22 24.22 12.03
CA ARG A 137 -28.11 24.28 13.50
C ARG A 137 -27.37 23.07 14.08
N TRP A 138 -26.54 22.38 13.29
CA TRP A 138 -25.72 21.28 13.78
C TRP A 138 -24.29 21.74 14.05
N LEU A 139 -23.76 21.36 15.20
CA LEU A 139 -22.34 21.45 15.56
C LEU A 139 -21.70 20.09 15.34
N PHE A 140 -20.90 19.98 14.29
CA PHE A 140 -20.12 18.78 13.96
C PHE A 140 -18.79 18.83 14.70
N SER A 141 -18.40 17.74 15.34
CA SER A 141 -17.17 17.66 16.13
C SER A 141 -16.36 16.41 15.82
N ASP A 142 -15.04 16.52 15.96
CA ASP A 142 -14.12 15.40 15.78
C ASP A 142 -12.82 15.64 16.56
N GLU A 143 -12.24 14.60 17.14
CA GLU A 143 -10.96 14.66 17.85
C GLU A 143 -9.81 14.22 16.96
N LYS A 144 -8.77 15.04 16.83
CA LYS A 144 -7.59 14.68 16.05
C LYS A 144 -6.31 14.70 16.87
N TYR A 145 -5.63 13.56 16.91
CA TYR A 145 -4.22 13.55 17.28
C TYR A 145 -3.37 14.28 16.23
N PHE A 146 -2.57 15.24 16.65
CA PHE A 146 -1.49 15.82 15.88
C PHE A 146 -0.18 15.27 16.41
N ASP A 147 0.44 14.42 15.60
CA ASP A 147 1.77 13.88 15.91
C ASP A 147 2.79 15.00 15.65
N LEU A 148 3.56 15.40 16.66
CA LEU A 148 4.63 16.42 16.49
C LEU A 148 5.73 15.96 15.52
N ASN A 149 5.83 14.64 15.31
CA ASN A 149 6.77 14.03 14.36
C ASN A 149 6.24 13.97 12.91
N GLY A 150 5.04 14.50 12.65
CA GLY A 150 4.42 14.55 11.32
C GLY A 150 3.76 13.23 10.86
N ILE A 151 2.93 13.32 9.81
CA ILE A 151 2.23 12.17 9.21
C ILE A 151 3.17 11.48 8.23
N TYR A 152 3.72 10.32 8.61
CA TYR A 152 4.56 9.54 7.71
C TYR A 152 3.77 8.53 6.86
N ASN A 153 3.81 8.69 5.54
CA ASN A 153 3.30 7.77 4.54
C ASN A 153 4.43 7.11 3.73
N ASN A 154 4.66 5.82 3.97
CA ASN A 154 5.72 5.05 3.30
C ASN A 154 5.64 4.94 1.77
N GLN A 155 4.50 5.30 1.17
CA GLN A 155 4.34 5.34 -0.27
C GLN A 155 4.61 6.72 -0.88
N ASN A 156 4.43 7.80 -0.11
CA ASN A 156 4.50 9.18 -0.60
C ASN A 156 5.74 9.91 -0.08
N ASP A 157 6.17 9.62 1.14
CA ASP A 157 7.30 10.30 1.80
C ASP A 157 8.58 9.55 1.48
N ARG A 158 8.85 9.54 0.19
CA ARG A 158 10.01 8.91 -0.38
C ARG A 158 11.02 10.01 -0.63
N ILE A 159 12.23 9.81 -0.13
CA ILE A 159 13.35 10.72 -0.39
C ILE A 159 14.03 10.21 -1.62
N TRP A 160 14.62 11.11 -2.36
CA TRP A 160 14.97 10.89 -3.72
C TRP A 160 16.43 11.40 -3.88
N VAL A 161 17.38 10.50 -4.19
CA VAL A 161 18.84 10.73 -4.09
C VAL A 161 19.63 9.79 -5.03
N ILE A 162 20.93 10.05 -5.21
CA ILE A 162 21.78 9.29 -6.14
C ILE A 162 22.30 7.98 -5.51
N SER A 163 22.53 7.97 -4.19
CA SER A 163 23.01 6.78 -3.46
C SER A 163 22.27 6.55 -2.15
N ARG A 164 22.40 5.33 -1.59
CA ARG A 164 21.78 4.98 -0.30
C ARG A 164 22.38 5.77 0.87
N GLU A 165 23.69 5.99 0.85
CA GLU A 165 24.39 6.78 1.87
C GLU A 165 23.92 8.24 1.88
N GLU A 166 23.67 8.80 0.70
CA GLU A 166 23.07 10.14 0.59
C GLU A 166 21.62 10.15 1.10
N ALA A 167 20.87 9.05 0.89
CA ALA A 167 19.49 8.91 1.38
C ALA A 167 19.46 8.98 2.90
N ASP A 168 20.34 8.21 3.55
CA ASP A 168 20.37 8.08 5.00
C ASP A 168 20.82 9.41 5.64
N LYS A 169 21.78 10.13 5.03
CA LYS A 169 22.15 11.51 5.42
C LYS A 169 21.01 12.52 5.29
N ARG A 170 20.11 12.34 4.32
CA ARG A 170 18.95 13.22 4.08
C ARG A 170 17.67 12.77 4.82
N GLY A 171 17.77 11.85 5.79
CA GLY A 171 16.64 11.45 6.63
C GLY A 171 15.74 10.38 6.02
N ALA A 172 16.27 9.53 5.12
CA ALA A 172 15.53 8.37 4.61
C ALA A 172 15.26 7.35 5.72
N ILE A 173 16.10 7.35 6.76
CA ILE A 173 15.85 6.74 8.05
C ILE A 173 15.17 7.80 8.92
N TYR A 174 13.94 7.51 9.35
CA TYR A 174 13.20 8.36 10.26
C TYR A 174 13.03 7.61 11.57
N GLU A 175 13.45 8.22 12.65
CA GLU A 175 13.37 7.63 13.98
C GLU A 175 12.01 7.90 14.59
N THR A 176 11.20 6.86 14.77
CA THR A 176 9.90 6.98 15.43
C THR A 176 9.98 6.50 16.86
N THR A 177 9.69 7.38 17.81
CA THR A 177 9.39 7.02 19.21
C THR A 177 8.33 5.94 19.23
N LYS A 178 8.54 4.85 19.99
CA LYS A 178 7.52 3.80 20.19
C LYS A 178 6.17 4.41 20.64
N PHE A 179 6.24 5.53 21.36
CA PHE A 179 5.13 6.41 21.71
C PHE A 179 5.49 7.87 21.33
N PRO A 180 5.07 8.37 20.16
CA PRO A 180 5.30 9.77 19.80
C PRO A 180 4.56 10.71 20.73
N VAL A 181 5.16 11.87 21.03
CA VAL A 181 4.44 12.99 21.64
C VAL A 181 3.39 13.42 20.63
N LYS A 182 2.14 13.27 21.03
CA LYS A 182 0.98 13.63 20.25
C LYS A 182 0.16 14.58 21.08
N VAL A 183 -0.34 15.60 20.44
CA VAL A 183 -1.32 16.50 21.03
C VAL A 183 -2.67 16.10 20.47
N MET A 184 -3.67 15.85 21.31
CA MET A 184 -5.03 15.68 20.80
C MET A 184 -5.68 17.06 20.73
N VAL A 185 -6.35 17.36 19.63
CA VAL A 185 -7.12 18.59 19.49
C VAL A 185 -8.56 18.23 19.17
N TRP A 186 -9.50 18.81 19.92
CA TRP A 186 -10.92 18.78 19.60
C TRP A 186 -11.32 20.11 18.95
N LEU A 187 -12.22 20.04 17.96
CA LEU A 187 -12.77 21.21 17.27
C LEU A 187 -14.22 20.96 16.86
N GLY A 188 -15.09 21.93 17.10
CA GLY A 188 -16.46 22.00 16.61
C GLY A 188 -16.60 22.92 15.38
N VAL A 189 -17.43 22.53 14.42
CA VAL A 189 -17.70 23.29 13.19
C VAL A 189 -19.20 23.38 12.95
N CYS A 190 -19.70 24.58 12.62
CA CYS A 190 -21.10 24.82 12.26
C CYS A 190 -21.22 25.74 11.03
N SER A 191 -22.44 26.15 10.65
CA SER A 191 -22.66 27.04 9.49
C SER A 191 -22.05 28.42 9.66
N GLU A 192 -22.00 28.93 10.90
CA GLU A 192 -21.55 30.28 11.22
C GLU A 192 -20.05 30.38 11.49
N GLY A 193 -19.38 29.26 11.80
CA GLY A 193 -17.95 29.30 12.12
C GLY A 193 -17.38 28.07 12.82
N LEU A 194 -16.22 28.29 13.44
CA LEU A 194 -15.42 27.29 14.16
C LEU A 194 -15.44 27.60 15.66
N SER A 195 -15.50 26.56 16.48
CA SER A 195 -15.31 26.69 17.93
C SER A 195 -13.86 27.07 18.26
N VAL A 196 -13.64 27.49 19.51
CA VAL A 196 -12.29 27.52 20.09
C VAL A 196 -11.74 26.08 20.14
N PRO A 197 -10.50 25.83 19.66
CA PRO A 197 -9.90 24.50 19.73
C PRO A 197 -9.52 24.15 21.17
N VAL A 198 -9.85 22.93 21.59
CA VAL A 198 -9.40 22.38 22.87
C VAL A 198 -8.17 21.52 22.63
N ILE A 199 -7.07 21.83 23.31
CA ILE A 199 -5.76 21.22 23.09
C ILE A 199 -5.38 20.40 24.31
N PHE A 200 -5.26 19.08 24.15
CA PHE A 200 -4.80 18.15 25.17
C PHE A 200 -3.32 17.82 24.96
N GLU A 201 -2.46 18.36 25.83
CA GLU A 201 -1.00 18.18 25.76
C GLU A 201 -0.53 16.82 26.32
N ASP A 202 -1.31 16.20 27.20
CA ASP A 202 -0.98 14.94 27.89
C ASP A 202 -2.18 13.98 28.01
N GLY A 203 -1.88 12.67 27.96
CA GLY A 203 -2.87 11.60 28.17
C GLY A 203 -3.80 11.31 26.98
N SER A 204 -4.57 10.24 27.11
CA SER A 204 -5.72 9.95 26.24
C SER A 204 -6.94 10.69 26.78
N MET A 205 -7.78 11.23 25.91
CA MET A 205 -9.08 11.77 26.29
C MET A 205 -9.94 10.66 26.90
N ASP A 206 -10.21 10.78 28.20
CA ASP A 206 -11.16 9.95 28.92
C ASP A 206 -12.55 10.62 28.93
N ALA A 207 -13.56 9.88 29.39
CA ALA A 207 -14.93 10.37 29.40
C ALA A 207 -15.11 11.61 30.31
N GLN A 208 -14.35 11.68 31.40
CA GLN A 208 -14.50 12.76 32.38
C GLN A 208 -13.90 14.06 31.84
N ARG A 209 -12.71 13.99 31.24
CA ARG A 209 -12.08 15.12 30.55
C ARG A 209 -12.90 15.60 29.36
N TYR A 210 -13.58 14.70 28.65
CA TYR A 210 -14.51 15.12 27.61
C TYR A 210 -15.68 15.93 28.18
N ILE A 211 -16.26 15.47 29.29
CA ILE A 211 -17.37 16.16 29.96
C ILE A 211 -16.93 17.51 30.52
N ASP A 212 -15.72 17.59 31.08
CA ASP A 212 -15.27 18.77 31.80
C ASP A 212 -14.60 19.81 30.90
N GLU A 213 -13.90 19.38 29.84
CA GLU A 213 -13.10 20.28 28.99
C GLU A 213 -13.74 20.50 27.60
N VAL A 214 -14.42 19.51 27.03
CA VAL A 214 -14.98 19.60 25.67
C VAL A 214 -16.42 20.07 25.65
N LEU A 215 -17.29 19.40 26.43
CA LEU A 215 -18.74 19.69 26.40
C LEU A 215 -19.09 21.14 26.77
N PRO A 216 -18.41 21.82 27.71
CA PRO A 216 -18.72 23.21 28.01
C PRO A 216 -18.43 24.14 26.83
N ILE A 217 -17.32 23.91 26.13
CA ILE A 217 -16.92 24.71 24.96
C ILE A 217 -17.83 24.41 23.77
N ALA A 218 -18.23 23.15 23.59
CA ALA A 218 -19.23 22.79 22.59
C ALA A 218 -20.59 23.46 22.88
N LEU A 219 -20.99 23.51 24.16
CA LEU A 219 -22.25 24.10 24.60
C LEU A 219 -22.26 25.62 24.42
N GLU A 220 -21.19 26.28 24.85
CA GLU A 220 -20.99 27.72 24.69
C GLU A 220 -20.99 28.10 23.20
N CYS A 221 -20.16 27.43 22.40
CA CYS A 221 -20.08 27.68 20.96
C CYS A 221 -21.42 27.45 20.25
N GLY A 222 -22.14 26.39 20.60
CA GLY A 222 -23.46 26.10 20.04
C GLY A 222 -24.48 27.18 20.39
N ASN A 223 -24.53 27.61 21.66
CA ASN A 223 -25.48 28.62 22.12
C ASN A 223 -25.18 30.00 21.53
N GLU A 224 -23.91 30.38 21.43
CA GLU A 224 -23.50 31.68 20.89
C GLU A 224 -23.69 31.78 19.38
N MET A 225 -23.29 30.74 18.64
CA MET A 225 -23.28 30.79 17.18
C MET A 225 -24.61 30.33 16.55
N LEU A 226 -25.33 29.40 17.18
CA LEU A 226 -26.52 28.77 16.61
C LEU A 226 -27.81 29.11 17.37
N GLY A 227 -27.70 29.81 18.49
CA GLY A 227 -28.84 30.25 19.31
C GLY A 227 -29.53 29.11 20.06
N GLU A 228 -30.82 29.27 20.33
CA GLU A 228 -31.61 28.25 21.02
C GLU A 228 -32.01 27.10 20.06
N HIS A 229 -31.82 25.85 20.53
CA HIS A 229 -32.12 24.59 19.83
C HIS A 229 -31.17 24.21 18.68
N TRP A 230 -29.98 23.73 19.05
CA TRP A 230 -28.97 23.15 18.14
C TRP A 230 -28.67 21.66 18.45
N THR A 231 -28.02 20.96 17.51
CA THR A 231 -27.71 19.51 17.62
C THR A 231 -26.21 19.26 17.61
N TYR A 232 -25.71 18.39 18.49
CA TYR A 232 -24.29 18.00 18.56
C TYR A 232 -24.02 16.65 17.86
N GLN A 233 -23.05 16.60 16.94
CA GLN A 233 -22.64 15.38 16.23
C GLN A 233 -21.16 15.05 16.48
N GLN A 234 -20.83 13.76 16.68
CA GLN A 234 -19.47 13.25 16.92
C GLN A 234 -19.20 11.90 16.22
N ASP A 235 -17.91 11.58 15.99
CA ASP A 235 -17.38 10.58 15.05
C ASP A 235 -16.76 9.31 15.69
N ASP A 236 -16.35 8.35 14.83
CA ASP A 236 -15.56 7.13 15.13
C ASP A 236 -14.49 6.93 13.98
N GLN A 237 -13.18 7.25 14.16
CA GLN A 237 -12.20 7.85 13.16
C GLN A 237 -11.17 7.00 12.25
N LYS A 238 -10.64 7.56 11.06
CA LYS A 238 -9.19 7.55 10.44
C LYS A 238 -8.86 8.11 8.93
N ARG A 239 -7.55 8.34 8.48
CA ARG A 239 -6.78 9.37 7.55
C ARG A 239 -6.32 9.20 6.00
N VAL A 240 -5.45 10.11 5.35
CA VAL A 240 -5.23 10.52 3.85
C VAL A 240 -3.80 10.45 3.09
N SER A 241 -3.65 10.67 1.72
CA SER A 241 -2.54 10.25 0.73
C SER A 241 -2.07 11.22 -0.44
N THR A 242 -1.17 10.83 -1.40
CA THR A 242 -0.64 11.60 -2.61
C THR A 242 -1.67 12.20 -3.55
N ARG A 243 -2.89 11.66 -3.53
CA ARG A 243 -4.02 12.27 -4.22
C ARG A 243 -4.39 13.62 -3.60
N ARG A 244 -4.18 13.75 -2.29
CA ARG A 244 -4.33 14.99 -1.53
C ARG A 244 -3.36 16.06 -2.03
N LEU A 245 -2.10 15.69 -2.24
CA LEU A 245 -1.09 16.59 -2.83
C LEU A 245 -1.43 17.01 -4.27
N ALA A 246 -1.94 16.08 -5.09
CA ALA A 246 -2.40 16.43 -6.43
C ALA A 246 -3.62 17.37 -6.41
N ALA A 247 -4.50 17.22 -5.41
CA ALA A 247 -5.64 18.10 -5.19
C ALA A 247 -5.22 19.48 -4.66
N GLU A 248 -4.28 19.53 -3.71
CA GLU A 248 -3.72 20.77 -3.15
C GLU A 248 -3.03 21.62 -4.21
N MET A 249 -2.23 20.99 -5.08
CA MET A 249 -1.47 21.71 -6.09
C MET A 249 -2.24 21.90 -7.40
N ASN A 250 -3.49 21.42 -7.47
CA ASN A 250 -4.36 21.43 -8.64
C ASN A 250 -3.64 21.02 -9.95
N ILE A 251 -2.77 20.01 -9.85
CA ILE A 251 -2.04 19.47 -10.99
C ILE A 251 -2.18 17.97 -11.01
N SER A 252 -2.07 17.39 -12.21
CA SER A 252 -2.25 15.96 -12.36
C SER A 252 -1.23 15.20 -11.49
N LYS A 253 -1.67 14.11 -10.86
CA LYS A 253 -0.79 13.17 -10.14
C LYS A 253 0.41 12.75 -10.99
N SER A 254 0.22 12.61 -12.31
CA SER A 254 1.26 12.27 -13.27
C SER A 254 2.30 13.39 -13.43
N SER A 255 1.86 14.65 -13.38
CA SER A 255 2.73 15.83 -13.37
C SER A 255 3.58 15.87 -12.09
N ILE A 256 2.97 15.69 -10.92
CA ILE A 256 3.71 15.55 -9.66
C ILE A 256 4.74 14.40 -9.74
N HIS A 257 4.34 13.25 -10.30
CA HIS A 257 5.26 12.12 -10.45
C HIS A 257 6.42 12.40 -11.42
N ARG A 258 6.19 13.17 -12.50
CA ARG A 258 7.22 13.54 -13.47
C ARG A 258 8.19 14.57 -12.89
N ILE A 259 7.68 15.59 -12.22
CA ILE A 259 8.47 16.61 -11.51
C ILE A 259 9.38 15.93 -10.51
N LEU A 260 8.83 15.04 -9.67
CA LEU A 260 9.61 14.25 -8.74
C LEU A 260 10.67 13.42 -9.47
N ARG A 261 10.34 12.64 -10.49
CA ARG A 261 11.31 11.67 -11.04
C ARG A 261 12.35 12.22 -12.02
N LYS A 262 11.97 13.19 -12.84
CA LYS A 262 12.77 13.65 -13.97
C LYS A 262 13.43 15.00 -13.72
N ASP A 263 12.67 15.93 -13.18
CA ASP A 263 13.12 17.31 -13.07
C ASP A 263 13.92 17.50 -11.78
N LEU A 264 13.50 16.83 -10.71
CA LEU A 264 14.21 16.82 -9.43
C LEU A 264 15.21 15.67 -9.30
N GLY A 265 15.38 14.84 -10.34
CA GLY A 265 16.35 13.72 -10.35
C GLY A 265 16.07 12.66 -9.30
N CYS A 266 14.84 12.62 -8.85
CA CYS A 266 14.57 12.15 -7.54
C CYS A 266 14.25 10.60 -7.67
N PHE A 267 14.26 9.71 -6.63
CA PHE A 267 13.63 8.36 -6.68
C PHE A 267 12.74 7.93 -5.49
N PRO A 268 11.77 7.03 -5.68
CA PRO A 268 10.86 6.66 -4.62
C PRO A 268 11.45 5.52 -3.75
N TYR A 269 12.03 5.80 -2.57
CA TYR A 269 12.35 4.81 -1.52
C TYR A 269 11.29 4.66 -0.41
N LYS A 270 10.99 3.42 0.02
CA LYS A 270 10.15 3.18 1.20
C LYS A 270 10.98 3.46 2.45
N LYS A 271 10.50 4.27 3.41
CA LYS A 271 11.18 4.32 4.72
C LYS A 271 10.91 3.03 5.49
N ILE A 272 11.93 2.58 6.19
CA ILE A 272 11.98 1.35 6.96
C ILE A 272 11.58 1.69 8.40
N LYS A 273 10.74 0.86 9.03
CA LYS A 273 10.36 1.03 10.44
C LYS A 273 11.53 0.58 11.31
N GLN A 274 12.05 1.44 12.15
CA GLN A 274 13.01 1.08 13.19
C GLN A 274 12.43 1.48 14.56
N PRO A 275 12.56 0.62 15.59
CA PRO A 275 12.14 0.98 16.94
C PRO A 275 13.03 2.10 17.48
N LYS A 276 12.47 3.22 17.99
CA LYS A 276 13.28 4.15 18.80
C LYS A 276 13.67 3.43 20.08
N LEU A 277 14.95 3.19 20.20
CA LEU A 277 15.57 2.74 21.42
C LEU A 277 15.96 3.98 22.22
N THR A 278 15.65 4.00 23.52
CA THR A 278 16.26 4.99 24.42
C THR A 278 17.76 4.70 24.53
N ASP A 279 18.57 5.69 24.90
CA ASP A 279 20.01 5.46 25.05
C ASP A 279 20.32 4.43 26.14
N VAL A 280 19.47 4.32 27.15
CA VAL A 280 19.53 3.23 28.15
C VAL A 280 19.32 1.86 27.50
N GLN A 281 18.32 1.72 26.62
CA GLN A 281 18.06 0.48 25.89
C GLN A 281 19.20 0.15 24.91
N LYS A 282 19.75 1.15 24.23
CA LYS A 282 20.93 0.97 23.37
C LYS A 282 22.12 0.46 24.17
N LYS A 283 22.43 1.10 25.31
CA LYS A 283 23.50 0.66 26.22
C LYS A 283 23.29 -0.77 26.73
N LYS A 284 22.05 -1.14 27.12
CA LYS A 284 21.72 -2.52 27.53
C LYS A 284 21.95 -3.53 26.39
N ARG A 285 21.52 -3.21 25.16
CA ARG A 285 21.73 -4.07 23.99
C ARG A 285 23.21 -4.23 23.64
N VAL A 286 23.99 -3.16 23.68
CA VAL A 286 25.44 -3.20 23.44
C VAL A 286 26.14 -3.99 24.55
N LYS A 287 25.76 -3.79 25.82
CA LYS A 287 26.29 -4.56 26.94
C LYS A 287 26.00 -6.06 26.78
N PHE A 288 24.77 -6.42 26.40
CA PHE A 288 24.39 -7.81 26.13
C PHE A 288 25.19 -8.38 24.95
N ALA A 289 25.25 -7.68 23.82
CA ALA A 289 25.99 -8.14 22.65
C ALA A 289 27.49 -8.35 22.94
N ASN A 290 28.11 -7.41 23.65
CA ASN A 290 29.51 -7.53 24.07
C ASN A 290 29.70 -8.66 25.07
N TRP A 291 28.76 -8.86 25.99
CA TRP A 291 28.80 -9.99 26.91
C TRP A 291 28.72 -11.33 26.17
N VAL A 292 27.77 -11.50 25.25
CA VAL A 292 27.67 -12.72 24.42
C VAL A 292 28.96 -12.96 23.64
N LEU A 293 29.49 -11.91 22.99
CA LEU A 293 30.71 -12.01 22.18
C LEU A 293 31.95 -12.39 23.00
N ASN A 294 32.04 -11.92 24.25
CA ASN A 294 33.22 -12.14 25.10
C ASN A 294 33.11 -13.40 25.97
N SER A 295 31.89 -13.86 26.27
CA SER A 295 31.62 -14.97 27.18
C SER A 295 31.33 -16.30 26.50
N TYR A 296 30.99 -16.29 25.20
CA TYR A 296 30.63 -17.50 24.47
C TYR A 296 31.40 -17.60 23.16
N THR A 297 31.90 -18.80 22.88
CA THR A 297 32.45 -19.16 21.57
C THR A 297 31.33 -19.59 20.62
N ASN A 298 31.62 -19.67 19.32
CA ASN A 298 30.65 -20.18 18.34
C ASN A 298 30.17 -21.61 18.69
N SER A 299 31.02 -22.45 19.29
CA SER A 299 30.66 -23.79 19.76
C SER A 299 29.79 -23.80 21.02
N ASP A 300 29.79 -22.72 21.80
CA ASP A 300 28.88 -22.60 22.95
C ASP A 300 27.49 -22.15 22.48
N ILE A 301 27.42 -21.31 21.45
CA ILE A 301 26.16 -20.84 20.86
C ILE A 301 25.37 -21.97 20.22
N THR A 302 26.03 -23.03 19.72
CA THR A 302 25.31 -24.21 19.19
C THR A 302 24.52 -24.96 20.27
N ARG A 303 24.81 -24.72 21.55
CA ARG A 303 24.07 -25.26 22.70
C ARG A 303 22.99 -24.31 23.22
N TRP A 304 22.59 -23.33 22.43
CA TRP A 304 21.50 -22.42 22.77
C TRP A 304 20.19 -22.90 22.13
N LEU A 305 19.14 -22.95 22.93
CA LEU A 305 17.77 -23.09 22.47
C LEU A 305 17.12 -21.72 22.47
N PHE A 306 16.84 -21.19 21.29
CA PHE A 306 16.13 -19.93 21.10
C PHE A 306 14.64 -20.21 20.98
N SER A 307 13.80 -19.55 21.77
CA SER A 307 12.35 -19.66 21.67
C SER A 307 11.69 -18.33 21.36
N ASP A 308 10.55 -18.39 20.66
CA ASP A 308 9.68 -17.26 20.40
C ASP A 308 8.23 -17.73 20.18
N GLU A 309 7.28 -16.80 20.34
CA GLU A 309 5.87 -17.03 20.06
C GLU A 309 5.39 -16.15 18.91
N GLU A 310 4.87 -16.76 17.85
CA GLU A 310 4.32 -16.02 16.71
C GLU A 310 2.85 -16.39 16.48
N TYR A 311 2.06 -15.37 16.15
CA TYR A 311 0.67 -15.56 15.72
C TYR A 311 0.59 -15.83 14.22
N PHE A 312 0.04 -16.98 13.85
CA PHE A 312 -0.26 -17.33 12.47
C PHE A 312 -1.72 -17.02 12.14
N ASP A 313 -1.93 -16.09 11.20
CA ASP A 313 -3.26 -15.79 10.65
C ASP A 313 -3.72 -16.91 9.69
N LEU A 314 -4.77 -17.64 10.07
CA LEU A 314 -5.34 -18.71 9.22
C LEU A 314 -6.07 -18.19 7.97
N ASN A 315 -6.36 -16.88 7.94
CA ASN A 315 -7.05 -16.22 6.82
C ASN A 315 -6.12 -15.84 5.64
N GLY A 316 -4.83 -16.20 5.72
CA GLY A 316 -3.84 -16.04 4.65
C GLY A 316 -3.13 -14.67 4.59
N ILE A 317 -1.92 -14.68 4.02
CA ILE A 317 -1.05 -13.49 3.92
C ILE A 317 -1.41 -12.67 2.68
N TYR A 318 -1.88 -11.44 2.87
CA TYR A 318 -2.23 -10.52 1.78
C TYR A 318 -1.13 -9.47 1.55
N ASN A 319 -0.64 -9.34 0.31
CA ASN A 319 0.37 -8.36 -0.07
C ASN A 319 -0.20 -7.30 -1.03
N ASN A 320 -0.59 -6.15 -0.46
CA ASN A 320 -1.19 -5.00 -1.17
C ASN A 320 -0.33 -4.43 -2.32
N GLN A 321 0.95 -4.81 -2.43
CA GLN A 321 1.85 -4.33 -3.47
C GLN A 321 1.90 -5.25 -4.68
N ASN A 322 1.68 -6.55 -4.47
CA ASN A 322 1.79 -7.57 -5.51
C ASN A 322 0.43 -8.17 -5.90
N ASP A 323 -0.57 -8.08 -5.02
CA ASP A 323 -1.90 -8.65 -5.23
C ASP A 323 -2.86 -7.66 -5.88
N TRP A 324 -2.51 -7.26 -7.09
CA TRP A 324 -3.36 -6.45 -7.95
C TRP A 324 -4.27 -7.34 -8.78
N ILE A 325 -5.50 -6.87 -8.99
CA ILE A 325 -6.45 -7.52 -9.90
C ILE A 325 -6.52 -6.68 -11.16
N TRP A 326 -6.36 -7.35 -12.29
CA TRP A 326 -6.57 -6.78 -13.61
C TRP A 326 -7.98 -7.11 -14.06
N ALA A 327 -8.75 -6.08 -14.36
CA ALA A 327 -10.12 -6.21 -14.82
C ALA A 327 -10.45 -5.07 -15.80
N ILE A 328 -11.46 -5.26 -16.64
CA ILE A 328 -11.93 -4.28 -17.61
C ILE A 328 -12.72 -3.18 -16.89
N SER A 329 -13.50 -3.55 -15.87
CA SER A 329 -14.26 -2.62 -15.03
C SER A 329 -14.06 -2.87 -13.54
N ARG A 330 -14.48 -1.92 -12.71
CA ARG A 330 -14.44 -2.08 -11.25
C ARG A 330 -15.40 -3.18 -10.78
N GLU A 331 -16.58 -3.27 -11.37
CA GLU A 331 -17.58 -4.29 -11.08
C GLU A 331 -17.04 -5.70 -11.35
N GLU A 332 -16.33 -5.88 -12.47
CA GLU A 332 -15.66 -7.15 -12.80
C GLU A 332 -14.51 -7.44 -11.83
N ALA A 333 -13.75 -6.41 -11.42
CA ALA A 333 -12.69 -6.58 -10.43
C ALA A 333 -13.25 -7.09 -9.09
N ASP A 334 -14.38 -6.53 -8.65
CA ASP A 334 -15.04 -6.91 -7.40
C ASP A 334 -15.57 -8.35 -7.48
N LYS A 335 -16.17 -8.77 -8.61
CA LYS A 335 -16.54 -10.18 -8.89
C LYS A 335 -15.35 -11.14 -8.85
N ARG A 336 -14.16 -10.68 -9.25
CA ARG A 336 -12.89 -11.43 -9.20
C ARG A 336 -12.18 -11.35 -7.82
N GLY A 337 -12.86 -10.77 -6.82
CA GLY A 337 -12.41 -10.67 -5.43
C GLY A 337 -11.45 -9.51 -5.13
N ALA A 338 -11.58 -8.37 -5.84
CA ALA A 338 -10.87 -7.13 -5.53
C ALA A 338 -11.32 -6.52 -4.18
N ILE A 339 -12.39 -7.04 -3.61
CA ILE A 339 -12.79 -6.85 -2.23
C ILE A 339 -12.50 -8.17 -1.50
N TYR A 340 -11.85 -8.08 -0.36
CA TYR A 340 -11.76 -9.19 0.57
C TYR A 340 -12.28 -8.76 1.91
N GLU A 341 -12.95 -9.68 2.55
CA GLU A 341 -13.56 -9.49 3.83
C GLU A 341 -12.55 -9.90 4.91
N THR A 342 -12.36 -9.03 5.90
CA THR A 342 -11.60 -9.35 7.10
C THR A 342 -12.56 -9.42 8.27
N THR A 343 -12.54 -10.50 9.05
CA THR A 343 -13.18 -10.52 10.36
C THR A 343 -12.37 -9.65 11.32
N LYS A 344 -13.04 -8.93 12.24
CA LYS A 344 -12.38 -8.08 13.26
C LYS A 344 -11.50 -8.92 14.20
N PHE A 345 -11.88 -10.18 14.39
CA PHE A 345 -11.11 -11.22 15.05
C PHE A 345 -10.84 -12.32 14.01
N SER A 346 -9.68 -12.27 13.35
CA SER A 346 -9.24 -13.42 12.55
C SER A 346 -8.97 -14.58 13.48
N VAL A 347 -9.30 -15.81 13.05
CA VAL A 347 -8.82 -16.99 13.78
C VAL A 347 -7.31 -17.00 13.61
N LYS A 348 -6.63 -16.86 14.73
CA LYS A 348 -5.18 -16.87 14.83
C LYS A 348 -4.82 -18.03 15.73
N VAL A 349 -3.75 -18.68 15.37
CA VAL A 349 -3.14 -19.72 16.18
C VAL A 349 -1.81 -19.16 16.67
N MET A 350 -1.59 -19.18 17.98
CA MET A 350 -0.27 -18.87 18.52
C MET A 350 0.53 -20.17 18.50
N VAL A 351 1.74 -20.10 17.97
CA VAL A 351 2.65 -21.23 17.98
C VAL A 351 3.91 -20.81 18.71
N TRP A 352 4.29 -21.61 19.71
CA TRP A 352 5.60 -21.55 20.33
C TRP A 352 6.51 -22.56 19.66
N LEU A 353 7.76 -22.17 19.42
CA LEU A 353 8.77 -23.02 18.80
C LEU A 353 10.16 -22.72 19.35
N GLY A 354 10.87 -23.78 19.74
CA GLY A 354 12.30 -23.75 20.03
C GLY A 354 13.15 -24.05 18.80
N VAL A 355 14.23 -23.30 18.60
CA VAL A 355 15.19 -23.46 17.51
C VAL A 355 16.59 -23.60 18.09
N TYR A 356 17.35 -24.57 17.61
CA TYR A 356 18.74 -24.79 17.96
C TYR A 356 19.58 -25.14 16.72
N SER A 357 20.89 -25.39 16.87
CA SER A 357 21.79 -25.47 15.71
C SER A 357 21.46 -26.59 14.73
N GLU A 358 20.96 -27.73 15.21
CA GLU A 358 20.70 -28.92 14.38
C GLU A 358 19.21 -29.12 14.06
N GLY A 359 18.30 -28.30 14.60
CA GLY A 359 16.87 -28.57 14.42
C GLY A 359 15.91 -27.66 15.17
N LEU A 360 14.68 -28.17 15.28
CA LEU A 360 13.52 -27.50 15.87
C LEU A 360 12.94 -28.39 16.97
N SER A 361 12.40 -27.78 18.02
CA SER A 361 11.56 -28.48 18.99
C SER A 361 10.23 -28.89 18.37
N VAL A 362 9.49 -29.73 19.08
CA VAL A 362 8.06 -29.93 18.77
C VAL A 362 7.34 -28.57 18.93
N PRO A 363 6.55 -28.13 17.94
CA PRO A 363 5.78 -26.90 18.06
C PRO A 363 4.64 -27.07 19.05
N VAL A 364 4.46 -26.08 19.93
CA VAL A 364 3.32 -26.02 20.85
C VAL A 364 2.28 -25.09 20.24
N ILE A 365 1.09 -25.63 20.00
CA ILE A 365 0.01 -24.94 19.29
C ILE A 365 -1.06 -24.57 20.31
N PHE A 366 -1.23 -23.26 20.51
CA PHE A 366 -2.30 -22.73 21.37
C PHE A 366 -3.50 -22.38 20.48
N GLU A 367 -4.54 -23.22 20.53
CA GLU A 367 -5.74 -23.08 19.69
C GLU A 367 -6.70 -21.97 20.18
N ASP A 368 -6.65 -21.62 21.46
CA ASP A 368 -7.50 -20.62 22.11
C ASP A 368 -6.73 -19.70 23.08
N GLY A 369 -7.13 -18.44 23.19
CA GLY A 369 -6.61 -17.50 24.20
C GLY A 369 -5.21 -16.91 23.94
N SER A 370 -4.74 -16.11 24.90
CA SER A 370 -3.36 -15.61 24.95
C SER A 370 -2.53 -16.47 25.88
N MET A 371 -1.24 -16.63 25.59
CA MET A 371 -0.31 -17.29 26.51
C MET A 371 -0.18 -16.49 27.81
N ASP A 372 -0.59 -17.10 28.92
CA ASP A 372 -0.33 -16.61 30.27
C ASP A 372 0.83 -17.39 30.90
N ALA A 373 1.23 -16.99 32.12
CA ALA A 373 2.35 -17.62 32.80
C ALA A 373 2.11 -19.11 33.09
N GLN A 374 0.87 -19.50 33.41
CA GLN A 374 0.55 -20.87 33.79
C GLN A 374 0.63 -21.80 32.57
N ARG A 375 0.01 -21.40 31.45
CA ARG A 375 0.08 -22.15 30.19
C ARG A 375 1.49 -22.22 29.64
N TYR A 376 2.28 -21.16 29.80
CA TYR A 376 3.69 -21.21 29.44
C TYR A 376 4.45 -22.27 30.24
N ILE A 377 4.23 -22.33 31.55
CA ILE A 377 4.88 -23.30 32.46
C ILE A 377 4.40 -24.73 32.19
N ASP A 378 3.12 -24.93 31.89
CA ASP A 378 2.52 -26.26 31.76
C ASP A 378 2.68 -26.84 30.35
N GLU A 379 2.68 -26.00 29.31
CA GLU A 379 2.62 -26.46 27.91
C GLU A 379 3.94 -26.23 27.15
N ALA A 380 4.56 -25.04 27.27
CA ALA A 380 5.74 -24.68 26.47
C ALA A 380 7.07 -25.03 27.15
N LEU A 381 7.20 -24.70 28.43
CA LEU A 381 8.44 -24.90 29.20
C LEU A 381 8.87 -26.37 29.29
N PRO A 382 7.98 -27.36 29.50
CA PRO A 382 8.38 -28.77 29.56
C PRO A 382 8.97 -29.26 28.25
N ILE A 383 8.39 -28.83 27.13
CA ILE A 383 8.88 -29.18 25.78
C ILE A 383 10.22 -28.50 25.49
N ALA A 384 10.42 -27.26 25.96
CA ALA A 384 11.72 -26.59 25.87
C ALA A 384 12.80 -27.35 26.66
N LEU A 385 12.49 -27.76 27.88
CA LEU A 385 13.42 -28.48 28.75
C LEU A 385 13.74 -29.88 28.22
N GLU A 386 12.72 -30.63 27.78
CA GLU A 386 12.88 -31.93 27.14
C GLU A 386 13.77 -31.83 25.90
N CYS A 387 13.45 -30.90 24.99
CA CYS A 387 14.23 -30.67 23.77
C CYS A 387 15.68 -30.26 24.08
N GLY A 388 15.90 -29.37 25.04
CA GLY A 388 17.24 -28.95 25.45
C GLY A 388 18.05 -30.11 26.04
N ASN A 389 17.46 -30.87 26.97
CA ASN A 389 18.14 -31.98 27.63
C ASN A 389 18.46 -33.13 26.67
N GLU A 390 17.56 -33.44 25.74
CA GLU A 390 17.75 -34.53 24.76
C GLU A 390 18.70 -34.13 23.63
N MET A 391 18.55 -32.92 23.09
CA MET A 391 19.21 -32.54 21.84
C MET A 391 20.50 -31.73 22.04
N LEU A 392 20.65 -31.03 23.18
CA LEU A 392 21.79 -30.14 23.44
C LEU A 392 22.72 -30.65 24.56
N GLY A 393 22.35 -31.76 25.20
CA GLY A 393 23.16 -32.46 26.20
C GLY A 393 23.08 -31.85 27.59
N GLU A 394 24.10 -32.12 28.42
CA GLU A 394 24.07 -31.82 29.87
C GLU A 394 24.18 -30.32 30.20
N TYR A 395 24.79 -29.52 29.31
CA TYR A 395 25.02 -28.08 29.52
C TYR A 395 24.54 -27.28 28.31
N TRP A 396 23.35 -26.68 28.43
CA TRP A 396 22.73 -25.86 27.40
C TRP A 396 22.15 -24.57 27.98
N THR A 397 21.89 -23.60 27.11
CA THR A 397 21.35 -22.28 27.49
C THR A 397 19.97 -22.09 26.87
N TYR A 398 18.98 -21.75 27.70
CA TYR A 398 17.66 -21.39 27.23
C TYR A 398 17.55 -19.87 27.02
N GLN A 399 17.24 -19.43 25.81
CA GLN A 399 17.01 -18.03 25.48
C GLN A 399 15.53 -17.80 25.17
N GLN A 400 14.91 -16.96 25.98
CA GLN A 400 13.53 -16.47 25.83
C GLN A 400 13.51 -14.94 25.94
N ASP A 401 12.41 -14.32 25.53
CA ASP A 401 12.24 -12.87 25.61
C ASP A 401 11.91 -12.40 27.05
N GLY A 402 11.81 -11.08 27.24
CA GLY A 402 11.47 -10.47 28.52
C GLY A 402 9.97 -10.28 28.78
N ALA A 403 9.10 -11.08 28.17
CA ALA A 403 7.65 -10.95 28.33
C ALA A 403 7.18 -11.27 29.75
N ARG A 404 6.00 -10.74 30.10
CA ARG A 404 5.42 -10.90 31.45
C ARG A 404 5.23 -12.37 31.87
N PRO A 405 4.81 -13.30 31.00
CA PRO A 405 4.73 -14.72 31.35
C PRO A 405 6.09 -15.33 31.72
N HIS A 406 7.17 -14.87 31.09
CA HIS A 406 8.51 -15.44 31.24
C HIS A 406 9.18 -15.00 32.54
N ILE A 407 8.85 -13.82 33.06
CA ILE A 407 9.41 -13.29 34.31
C ILE A 407 8.68 -13.76 35.58
N HIS A 408 7.71 -14.67 35.46
CA HIS A 408 7.02 -15.22 36.62
C HIS A 408 7.99 -16.06 37.48
N TYR A 409 7.85 -16.04 38.79
CA TYR A 409 8.82 -16.72 39.67
C TYR A 409 8.85 -18.24 39.47
N LEU A 410 7.75 -18.84 39.00
CA LEU A 410 7.67 -20.27 38.68
C LEU A 410 8.29 -20.63 37.33
N SER A 411 8.41 -19.70 36.39
CA SER A 411 9.06 -19.94 35.09
C SER A 411 10.58 -19.68 35.13
N GLN A 412 11.10 -19.31 36.29
CA GLN A 412 12.53 -19.02 36.55
C GLN A 412 13.17 -20.04 37.49
N LYS A 413 12.40 -21.04 37.94
CA LYS A 413 12.88 -22.22 38.68
C LYS A 413 13.08 -23.36 37.70
#